data_AF-A0A6N9V3B0-F1
#
_entry.id   AF-A0A6N9V3B0-F1
#
_cell.length_a   1.000
_cell.length_b   1.000
_cell.length_c   1.000
_cell.angle_alpha   90.00
_cell.angle_beta   90.00
_cell.angle_gamma   90.00
#
_symmetry.space_group_name_H-M   'P 1'
#
loop_
_entity.id
_entity.type
_entity.pdbx_description
1 polymer ?
#
loop_
_entity_poly.entity_id
_entity_poly.type
_entity_poly.pdbx_seq_one_letter_code
_entity_poly.pdbx_strand_id
1 'polypeptide(L)'
;HRAQTFKLSTDPLFIDKVRDVVGLYLDPPEKALVLCVDEKSQIQALDRSQPVLPMMPGVPERRSHDYVRAGTTTLFAALEVATGKVIGSLHRRHRAAEFKKFLAKLDKEVPADLQIHLILD
;
A
#
# COMPACT_ATOMS: atom_id res chain seq x y z
N HIS A 1 13.48 -18.63 -16.61
CA HIS A 1 12.09 -18.92 -16.99
C HIS A 1 11.32 -17.60 -16.96
N ARG A 2 10.70 -17.15 -18.07
CA ARG A 2 9.93 -15.90 -18.11
C ARG A 2 8.46 -16.31 -18.32
N ALA A 3 7.62 -16.07 -17.33
CA ALA A 3 6.19 -16.33 -17.41
C ALA A 3 5.47 -14.99 -17.63
N GLN A 4 4.49 -14.97 -18.53
CA GLN A 4 3.59 -13.84 -18.71
C GLN A 4 2.18 -14.30 -18.32
N THR A 5 1.57 -13.58 -17.39
CA THR A 5 0.19 -13.80 -16.95
C THR A 5 -0.66 -12.63 -17.43
N PHE A 6 -1.85 -12.92 -17.96
CA PHE A 6 -2.86 -11.90 -18.24
C PHE A 6 -4.12 -12.19 -17.44
N LYS A 7 -4.83 -11.14 -17.03
CA LYS A 7 -6.12 -11.22 -16.34
C LYS A 7 -7.12 -10.44 -17.19
N LEU A 8 -8.11 -11.13 -17.76
CA LEU A 8 -9.21 -10.51 -18.48
C LEU A 8 -10.41 -10.40 -17.53
N SER A 9 -11.00 -9.21 -17.43
CA SER A 9 -12.25 -9.03 -16.70
C SER A 9 -13.42 -9.52 -17.56
N THR A 10 -14.39 -10.20 -16.96
CA THR A 10 -15.66 -10.59 -17.61
C THR A 10 -16.74 -9.52 -17.49
N ASP A 11 -16.42 -8.37 -16.89
CA ASP A 11 -17.35 -7.25 -16.73
C ASP A 11 -17.62 -6.58 -18.08
N PRO A 12 -18.89 -6.54 -18.56
CA PRO A 12 -19.24 -5.87 -19.81
C PRO A 12 -18.88 -4.37 -19.82
N LEU A 13 -18.78 -3.74 -18.64
CA LEU A 13 -18.43 -2.33 -18.46
C LEU A 13 -16.96 -2.11 -18.11
N PHE A 14 -16.11 -3.14 -18.24
CA PHE A 14 -14.72 -3.07 -17.80
C PHE A 14 -13.96 -1.88 -18.40
N ILE A 15 -14.08 -1.66 -19.71
CA ILE A 15 -13.38 -0.57 -20.40
C ILE A 15 -13.85 0.80 -19.91
N ASP A 16 -15.15 0.98 -19.70
CA ASP A 16 -15.70 2.25 -19.25
C ASP A 16 -15.28 2.54 -17.81
N LYS A 17 -15.34 1.55 -16.91
CA LYS A 17 -14.84 1.68 -15.53
C LYS A 17 -13.35 1.99 -15.46
N VAL A 18 -12.54 1.35 -16.31
CA VAL A 18 -11.10 1.64 -16.40
C VAL A 18 -10.88 3.08 -16.87
N ARG A 19 -11.63 3.53 -17.88
CA ARG A 19 -11.53 4.92 -18.37
C ARG A 19 -11.95 5.93 -17.31
N ASP A 20 -13.00 5.65 -16.54
CA ASP A 20 -13.44 6.53 -15.45
C ASP A 20 -12.35 6.65 -14.37
N VAL A 21 -11.78 5.52 -13.94
CA VAL A 21 -10.71 5.51 -12.94
C VAL A 21 -9.45 6.18 -13.46
N VAL A 22 -9.01 5.85 -14.68
CA VAL A 22 -7.84 6.48 -15.33
C VAL A 22 -8.06 7.97 -15.55
N GLY A 23 -9.29 8.38 -15.87
CA GLY A 23 -9.69 9.78 -16.01
C GLY A 23 -9.40 10.58 -14.75
N LEU A 24 -9.67 10.03 -13.56
CA LEU A 24 -9.35 10.68 -12.28
C LEU A 24 -7.85 10.93 -12.08
N TYR A 25 -6.98 10.12 -12.67
CA TYR A 25 -5.52 10.32 -12.60
C TYR A 25 -5.02 11.38 -13.59
N LEU A 26 -5.62 11.45 -14.77
CA LEU A 26 -5.16 12.30 -15.87
C LEU A 26 -5.74 13.72 -15.80
N ASP A 27 -7.00 13.84 -15.38
CA ASP A 27 -7.72 15.10 -15.29
C ASP A 27 -8.60 15.09 -14.03
N PRO A 28 -7.98 15.27 -12.84
CA PRO A 28 -8.73 15.25 -11.58
C PRO A 28 -9.73 16.43 -11.55
N PRO A 29 -10.95 16.23 -11.00
CA PRO A 29 -11.94 17.30 -10.89
C PRO A 29 -11.39 18.54 -10.16
N GLU A 30 -11.90 19.73 -10.50
CA GLU A 30 -11.51 20.95 -9.79
C GLU A 30 -11.79 20.82 -8.28
N LYS A 31 -10.79 21.15 -7.46
CA LYS A 31 -10.83 21.03 -5.99
C LYS A 31 -11.06 19.59 -5.48
N ALA A 32 -10.62 18.59 -6.23
CA ALA A 32 -10.63 17.20 -5.79
C ALA A 32 -9.24 16.69 -5.43
N LEU A 33 -9.18 15.83 -4.41
CA LEU A 33 -8.00 15.08 -4.02
C LEU A 33 -8.19 13.60 -4.39
N VAL A 34 -7.31 13.06 -5.22
CA VAL A 34 -7.33 11.63 -5.60
C VAL A 34 -6.31 10.87 -4.74
N LEU A 35 -6.82 9.90 -3.98
CA LEU A 35 -6.05 9.04 -3.09
C LEU A 35 -6.15 7.58 -3.53
N CYS A 36 -5.02 6.94 -3.79
CA CYS A 36 -4.94 5.50 -4.02
C CYS A 36 -4.62 4.80 -2.71
N VAL A 37 -5.54 3.98 -2.23
CA VAL A 37 -5.39 3.28 -0.96
C VAL A 37 -5.14 1.80 -1.21
N ASP A 38 -4.10 1.29 -0.57
CA ASP A 38 -3.72 -0.12 -0.61
C ASP A 38 -3.39 -0.59 0.82
N GLU A 39 -3.46 -1.89 1.02
CA GLU A 39 -3.14 -2.57 2.25
C GLU A 39 -2.07 -3.65 2.03
N LYS A 40 -1.05 -3.61 2.87
CA LYS A 40 -0.12 -4.72 3.01
C LYS A 40 -0.34 -5.39 4.35
N SER A 41 -1.13 -6.45 4.35
CA SER A 41 -1.41 -7.27 5.54
C SER A 41 -0.27 -8.24 5.84
N GLN A 42 -0.26 -8.74 7.10
CA GLN A 42 0.63 -9.80 7.57
C GLN A 42 2.14 -9.53 7.39
N ILE A 43 2.55 -8.26 7.45
CA ILE A 43 3.96 -7.87 7.48
C ILE A 43 4.58 -8.48 8.73
N GLN A 44 5.49 -9.43 8.53
CA GLN A 44 6.17 -10.12 9.62
C GLN A 44 7.32 -9.27 10.12
N ALA A 45 7.32 -8.97 11.43
CA ALA A 45 8.48 -8.40 12.09
C ALA A 45 9.44 -9.55 12.42
N LEU A 46 10.42 -9.76 11.54
CA LEU A 46 11.43 -10.80 11.65
C LEU A 46 12.77 -10.15 11.98
N ASP A 47 13.42 -10.67 13.00
CA ASP A 47 14.83 -10.38 13.28
C ASP A 47 15.66 -11.66 13.13
N ARG A 48 16.95 -11.51 12.84
CA ARG A 48 17.88 -12.64 12.75
C ARG A 48 18.27 -13.09 14.15
N SER A 49 18.29 -14.40 14.37
CA SER A 49 18.71 -14.96 15.65
C SER A 49 20.19 -14.71 15.98
N GLN A 50 21.00 -14.44 14.95
CA GLN A 50 22.43 -14.15 15.08
C GLN A 50 22.79 -12.88 14.29
N PRO A 51 23.76 -12.10 14.78
CA PRO A 51 24.22 -10.90 14.09
C PRO A 51 24.81 -11.25 12.72
N VAL A 52 24.54 -10.41 11.74
CA VAL A 52 25.17 -10.51 10.42
C VAL A 52 26.65 -10.16 10.59
N LEU A 53 27.52 -11.07 10.17
CA LEU A 53 28.96 -10.81 10.18
C LEU A 53 29.31 -9.79 9.08
N PRO A 54 30.27 -8.88 9.32
CA PRO A 54 30.71 -7.92 8.32
C PRO A 54 31.11 -8.62 7.02
N MET A 55 30.67 -8.07 5.88
CA MET A 55 31.17 -8.53 4.59
C MET A 55 32.66 -8.23 4.46
N MET A 56 33.44 -9.22 4.04
CA MET A 56 34.81 -9.03 3.59
C MET A 56 34.87 -9.20 2.06
N PRO A 57 35.78 -8.50 1.36
CA PRO A 57 35.99 -8.72 -0.06
C PRO A 57 36.19 -10.21 -0.38
N GLY A 58 35.40 -10.74 -1.31
CA GLY A 58 35.45 -12.15 -1.71
C GLY A 58 34.64 -13.13 -0.84
N VAL A 59 34.00 -12.68 0.24
CA VAL A 59 33.16 -13.53 1.09
C VAL A 59 31.69 -13.07 1.01
N PRO A 60 30.78 -13.90 0.48
CA PRO A 60 29.34 -13.59 0.49
C PRO A 60 28.82 -13.42 1.93
N GLU A 61 27.88 -12.50 2.10
CA GLU A 61 27.17 -12.31 3.36
C GLU A 61 26.53 -13.62 3.83
N ARG A 62 26.81 -14.02 5.07
CA ARG A 62 26.20 -15.21 5.69
C ARG A 62 25.11 -14.77 6.65
N ARG A 63 23.88 -15.26 6.42
CA ARG A 63 22.73 -15.03 7.29
C ARG A 63 22.25 -16.37 7.85
N SER A 64 21.95 -16.43 9.14
CA SER A 64 21.26 -17.58 9.71
C SER A 64 19.83 -17.68 9.14
N HIS A 65 19.38 -18.92 8.92
CA HIS A 65 18.01 -19.21 8.49
C HIS A 65 17.01 -19.08 9.66
N ASP A 66 17.50 -19.24 10.89
CA ASP A 66 16.76 -19.04 12.12
C ASP A 66 16.38 -17.56 12.34
N TYR A 67 15.17 -17.33 12.82
CA TYR A 67 14.63 -15.98 13.03
C TYR A 67 13.83 -15.89 14.34
N VAL A 68 13.79 -14.69 14.90
CA VAL A 68 12.91 -14.34 16.02
C VAL A 68 11.68 -13.65 15.45
N ARG A 69 10.49 -14.16 15.78
CA ARG A 69 9.21 -13.61 15.34
C ARG A 69 8.67 -12.64 16.38
N ALA A 70 8.66 -11.35 16.07
CA ALA A 70 8.09 -10.30 16.93
C ALA A 70 6.59 -10.06 16.69
N GLY A 71 5.97 -10.87 15.82
CA GLY A 71 4.56 -10.79 15.47
C GLY A 71 4.33 -10.32 14.04
N THR A 72 3.09 -9.90 13.76
CA THR A 72 2.65 -9.39 12.46
C THR A 72 2.00 -8.04 12.61
N THR A 73 2.15 -7.20 11.59
CA THR A 73 1.46 -5.92 11.44
C THR A 73 0.84 -5.80 10.05
N THR A 74 -0.06 -4.86 9.91
CA THR A 74 -0.70 -4.48 8.66
C THR A 74 -0.41 -3.01 8.43
N LEU A 75 0.03 -2.68 7.22
CA LEU A 75 0.13 -1.30 6.74
C LEU A 75 -1.10 -0.97 5.90
N PHE A 76 -1.79 0.11 6.23
CA PHE A 76 -2.66 0.82 5.30
C PHE A 76 -1.91 2.06 4.80
N ALA A 77 -1.92 2.30 3.50
CA ALA A 77 -1.27 3.45 2.90
C ALA A 77 -2.20 4.12 1.88
N ALA A 78 -2.19 5.44 1.85
CA ALA A 78 -2.86 6.26 0.85
C ALA A 78 -1.81 7.08 0.11
N LEU A 79 -1.72 6.91 -1.20
CA LEU A 79 -0.89 7.72 -2.09
C LEU A 79 -1.75 8.84 -2.67
N GLU A 80 -1.35 10.08 -2.42
CA GLU A 80 -1.85 11.25 -3.13
C GLU A 80 -1.20 11.34 -4.50
N VAL A 81 -1.99 11.18 -5.55
CA VAL A 81 -1.50 11.07 -6.92
C VAL A 81 -0.79 12.35 -7.37
N ALA A 82 -1.37 13.51 -7.05
CA ALA A 82 -0.90 14.80 -7.54
C ALA A 82 0.48 15.19 -6.96
N THR A 83 0.74 14.86 -5.70
CA THR A 83 1.97 15.27 -4.99
C THR A 83 2.95 14.13 -4.73
N GLY A 84 2.51 12.88 -4.85
CA GLY A 84 3.28 11.70 -4.46
C GLY A 84 3.38 11.49 -2.96
N LYS A 85 2.67 12.27 -2.14
CA LYS A 85 2.68 12.13 -0.68
C LYS A 85 2.00 10.82 -0.28
N VAL A 86 2.61 10.10 0.66
CA VAL A 86 2.04 8.85 1.21
C VAL A 86 1.65 9.06 2.67
N ILE A 87 0.38 8.79 2.98
CA ILE A 87 -0.13 8.76 4.35
C ILE A 87 -0.30 7.30 4.77
N GLY A 88 0.53 6.87 5.73
CA GLY A 88 0.54 5.49 6.22
C GLY A 88 -0.03 5.34 7.64
N SER A 89 -0.55 4.15 7.95
CA SER A 89 -0.85 3.73 9.32
C SER A 89 -0.55 2.24 9.53
N LEU A 90 0.07 1.92 10.65
CA LEU A 90 0.35 0.55 11.06
C LEU A 90 -0.69 0.09 12.09
N HIS A 91 -1.24 -1.09 11.87
CA HIS A 91 -2.22 -1.71 12.75
C HIS A 91 -1.80 -3.13 13.10
N ARG A 92 -2.10 -3.55 14.34
CA ARG A 92 -1.81 -4.92 14.81
C ARG A 92 -2.78 -5.96 14.24
N ARG A 93 -3.97 -5.53 13.82
CA ARG A 93 -5.03 -6.38 13.28
C ARG A 93 -5.51 -5.83 11.95
N HIS A 94 -5.90 -6.73 11.07
CA HIS A 94 -6.50 -6.42 9.77
C HIS A 94 -8.01 -6.64 9.86
N ARG A 95 -8.76 -5.60 10.23
CA ARG A 95 -10.23 -5.63 10.26
C ARG A 95 -10.79 -4.29 9.79
N ALA A 96 -12.08 -4.30 9.44
CA ALA A 96 -12.80 -3.09 9.04
C ALA A 96 -12.73 -1.96 10.09
N ALA A 97 -12.63 -2.28 11.39
CA ALA A 97 -12.50 -1.27 12.44
C ALA A 97 -11.17 -0.50 12.35
N GLU A 98 -10.07 -1.18 12.04
CA GLU A 98 -8.77 -0.56 11.81
C GLU A 98 -8.76 0.24 10.51
N PHE A 99 -9.38 -0.27 9.45
CA PHE A 99 -9.53 0.47 8.19
C PHE A 99 -10.35 1.76 8.35
N LYS A 100 -11.47 1.72 9.09
CA LYS A 100 -12.25 2.93 9.43
C LYS A 100 -11.42 3.97 10.20
N LYS A 101 -10.55 3.53 11.11
CA LYS A 101 -9.63 4.45 11.82
C LYS A 101 -8.64 5.11 10.85
N PHE A 102 -8.17 4.37 9.85
CA PHE A 102 -7.32 4.92 8.80
C PHE A 102 -8.08 5.94 7.95
N LEU A 103 -9.32 5.66 7.52
CA LEU A 103 -10.14 6.64 6.80
C LEU A 103 -10.39 7.91 7.62
N ALA A 104 -10.68 7.78 8.92
CA ALA A 104 -10.84 8.92 9.82
C ALA A 104 -9.53 9.71 10.04
N LYS A 105 -8.36 9.09 9.82
CA LYS A 105 -7.07 9.78 9.81
C LYS A 105 -6.89 10.56 8.52
N LEU A 106 -7.21 9.96 7.37
CA LEU A 106 -7.16 10.64 6.07
C LEU A 106 -8.04 11.89 6.06
N ASP A 107 -9.28 11.76 6.52
CA ASP A 107 -10.25 12.87 6.62
C ASP A 107 -9.73 14.05 7.45
N LYS A 108 -8.89 13.79 8.45
CA LYS A 108 -8.27 14.85 9.28
C LYS A 108 -7.02 15.47 8.67
N GLU A 109 -6.29 14.72 7.85
CA GLU A 109 -5.05 15.20 7.23
C GLU A 109 -5.30 15.95 5.91
N VAL A 110 -6.46 15.73 5.30
CA VAL A 110 -6.87 16.38 4.05
C VAL A 110 -7.60 17.70 4.34
N PRO A 111 -7.35 18.78 3.57
CA PRO A 111 -8.11 20.01 3.67
C PRO A 111 -9.63 19.79 3.45
N ALA A 112 -10.45 20.37 4.34
CA ALA A 112 -11.90 20.17 4.35
C ALA A 112 -12.64 20.78 3.14
N ASP A 113 -11.98 21.65 2.37
CA ASP A 113 -12.51 22.29 1.17
C ASP A 113 -12.35 21.43 -0.10
N LEU A 114 -11.68 20.28 0.00
CA LEU A 114 -11.45 19.37 -1.12
C LEU A 114 -12.39 18.15 -1.07
N GLN A 115 -12.91 17.76 -2.23
CA GLN A 115 -13.62 16.49 -2.37
C GLN A 115 -12.62 15.34 -2.48
N ILE A 116 -12.80 14.27 -1.70
CA ILE A 116 -11.88 13.13 -1.70
C ILE A 116 -12.42 12.01 -2.61
N HIS A 117 -11.60 11.61 -3.59
CA HIS A 117 -11.81 10.42 -4.41
C HIS A 117 -10.87 9.31 -3.94
N LEU A 118 -11.42 8.29 -3.29
CA LEU A 118 -10.68 7.11 -2.84
C LEU A 118 -10.75 6.00 -3.88
N ILE A 119 -9.60 5.59 -4.37
CA ILE A 119 -9.43 4.43 -5.26
C ILE A 119 -8.86 3.29 -4.41
N LEU A 120 -9.54 2.13 -4.42
CA LEU A 120 -9.23 0.94 -3.61
C LEU A 120 -9.05 -0.28 -4.53
N ASP A 121 -8.17 -1.21 -4.14
CA ASP A 121 -8.09 -2.59 -4.67
C ASP A 121 -9.04 -3.52 -3.89
#